data_AF-A0A6G7Z651-F1
#
_entry.id   AF-A0A6G7Z651-F1
#
_cell.length_a   1.000
_cell.length_b   1.000
_cell.length_c   1.000
_cell.angle_alpha   90.00
_cell.angle_beta   90.00
_cell.angle_gamma   90.00
#
_symmetry.space_group_name_H-M   'P 1'
#
loop_
_entity.id
_entity.type
_entity.pdbx_description
1 polymer ?
#
loop_
_entity_poly.entity_id
_entity_poly.type
_entity_poly.pdbx_seq_one_letter_code
_entity_poly.pdbx_strand_id
1 'polypeptide(L)'
;MDKKLNPHPDIPLDLPTGERIAAAVAHYGAQAVEQKAAKLLRGENAGKDFLLYAGGRHGLGILDGAPALYWPELWGARTLLFVWDDSVMPDVLAGLQNRSWRVREMCLRVVLERDLPALSDVVALTNDENPRVRAAALRALAAQGSEEHHAVIAQHFSDRDKTVRPVAQQARDTLTARLAAS
;
A
#
# COMPACT_ATOMS: atom_id res chain seq x y z
N MET A 1 22.96 -30.65 2.89
CA MET A 1 22.30 -30.77 1.57
C MET A 1 21.69 -29.43 1.24
N ASP A 2 22.39 -28.66 0.41
CA ASP A 2 21.97 -27.35 -0.08
C ASP A 2 20.68 -27.50 -0.90
N LYS A 3 19.53 -27.26 -0.27
CA LYS A 3 18.36 -26.80 -1.02
C LYS A 3 18.58 -25.31 -1.30
N LYS A 4 19.53 -25.00 -2.19
CA LYS A 4 19.47 -23.71 -2.89
C LYS A 4 18.10 -23.70 -3.54
N LEU A 5 17.22 -22.83 -3.04
CA LEU A 5 16.07 -22.42 -3.81
C LEU A 5 16.66 -21.87 -5.10
N ASN A 6 16.50 -22.59 -6.21
CA ASN A 6 16.79 -22.04 -7.51
C ASN A 6 15.50 -21.37 -7.95
N PRO A 7 15.32 -20.06 -7.69
CA PRO A 7 14.21 -19.33 -8.30
C PRO A 7 14.32 -19.44 -9.82
N HIS A 8 13.21 -19.25 -10.52
CA HIS A 8 13.25 -19.24 -11.97
C HIS A 8 14.29 -18.22 -12.46
N PRO A 9 15.30 -18.63 -13.26
CA PRO A 9 16.46 -17.79 -13.58
C PRO A 9 16.09 -16.51 -14.33
N ASP A 10 14.93 -16.52 -15.00
CA ASP A 10 14.47 -15.42 -15.84
C ASP A 10 13.64 -14.35 -15.10
N ILE A 11 13.52 -14.42 -13.77
CA ILE A 11 12.79 -13.37 -13.02
C ILE A 11 13.62 -12.07 -13.07
N PRO A 12 13.05 -10.97 -13.59
CA PRO A 12 13.83 -9.76 -13.83
C PRO A 12 13.98 -8.92 -12.55
N LEU A 13 14.84 -9.37 -11.64
CA LEU A 13 15.00 -8.80 -10.28
C LEU A 13 15.40 -7.32 -10.26
N ASP A 14 16.08 -6.86 -11.31
CA ASP A 14 16.63 -5.51 -11.43
C ASP A 14 15.68 -4.50 -12.06
N LEU A 15 14.57 -4.95 -12.65
CA LEU A 15 13.62 -4.03 -13.24
C LEU A 15 12.95 -3.16 -12.17
N PRO A 16 12.56 -1.92 -12.54
CA PRO A 16 11.66 -1.12 -11.74
C PRO A 16 10.42 -1.92 -11.32
N THR A 17 9.86 -1.60 -10.14
CA THR A 17 8.78 -2.42 -9.56
C THR A 17 7.60 -2.60 -10.52
N GLY A 18 7.15 -1.53 -11.18
CA GLY A 18 6.04 -1.61 -12.14
C GLY A 18 6.31 -2.54 -13.31
N GLU A 19 7.49 -2.43 -13.92
CA GLU A 19 7.91 -3.32 -15.03
C GLU A 19 8.05 -4.78 -14.59
N ARG A 20 8.55 -5.01 -13.38
CA ARG A 20 8.63 -6.36 -12.80
C ARG A 20 7.24 -6.95 -12.52
N ILE A 21 6.28 -6.16 -12.05
CA ILE A 21 4.89 -6.61 -11.92
C ILE A 21 4.25 -6.86 -13.28
N ALA A 22 4.52 -6.03 -14.29
CA ALA A 22 4.06 -6.28 -15.65
C ALA A 22 4.60 -7.60 -16.21
N ALA A 23 5.87 -7.94 -15.95
CA ALA A 23 6.44 -9.24 -16.29
C ALA A 23 5.75 -10.40 -15.54
N ALA A 24 5.40 -10.20 -14.26
CA ALA A 24 4.61 -11.18 -13.50
C ALA A 24 3.23 -11.41 -14.12
N VAL A 25 2.57 -10.34 -14.59
CA VAL A 25 1.27 -10.40 -15.26
C VAL A 25 1.39 -11.12 -16.59
N ALA A 26 2.44 -10.87 -17.37
CA ALA A 26 2.70 -11.59 -18.62
C ALA A 26 2.93 -13.10 -18.38
N HIS A 27 3.52 -13.47 -17.26
CA HIS A 27 3.82 -14.86 -16.91
C HIS A 27 2.64 -15.62 -16.27
N TYR A 28 1.91 -15.00 -15.34
CA TYR A 28 0.84 -15.66 -14.57
C TYR A 28 -0.58 -15.27 -15.00
N GLY A 29 -0.75 -14.15 -15.70
CA GLY A 29 -2.05 -13.47 -15.89
C GLY A 29 -2.40 -12.54 -14.73
N ALA A 30 -3.18 -11.48 -15.02
CA ALA A 30 -3.52 -10.43 -14.06
C ALA A 30 -4.24 -10.97 -12.81
N GLN A 31 -5.29 -11.77 -13.01
CA GLN A 31 -6.06 -12.39 -11.94
C GLN A 31 -5.19 -13.19 -10.95
N ALA A 32 -4.23 -13.95 -11.48
CA ALA A 32 -3.33 -14.74 -10.63
C ALA A 32 -2.37 -13.85 -9.84
N VAL A 33 -1.88 -12.75 -10.44
CA VAL A 33 -1.02 -11.77 -9.77
C VAL A 33 -1.77 -11.05 -8.66
N GLU A 34 -3.02 -10.63 -8.89
CA GLU A 34 -3.88 -10.00 -7.88
C GLU A 34 -4.10 -10.91 -6.69
N GLN A 35 -4.51 -12.16 -6.92
CA GLN A 35 -4.71 -13.15 -5.85
C GLN A 35 -3.42 -13.44 -5.08
N LYS A 36 -2.28 -13.49 -5.76
CA LYS A 36 -0.97 -13.66 -5.11
C LYS A 36 -0.56 -12.44 -4.29
N ALA A 37 -0.83 -11.24 -4.78
CA ALA A 37 -0.60 -9.99 -4.05
C ALA A 37 -1.46 -9.92 -2.78
N ALA A 38 -2.74 -10.29 -2.88
CA ALA A 38 -3.64 -10.43 -1.74
C ALA A 38 -3.13 -11.44 -0.71
N LYS A 39 -2.67 -12.63 -1.15
CA LYS A 39 -2.02 -13.61 -0.26
C LYS A 39 -0.83 -13.01 0.48
N LEU A 40 0.07 -12.34 -0.23
CA LEU A 40 1.21 -11.67 0.41
C LEU A 40 0.75 -10.64 1.44
N LEU A 41 -0.26 -9.81 1.10
CA LEU A 41 -0.83 -8.79 2.00
C LEU A 41 -1.42 -9.40 3.28
N ARG A 42 -2.02 -10.58 3.20
CA ARG A 42 -2.49 -11.35 4.37
C ARG A 42 -1.36 -12.02 5.17
N GLY A 43 -0.10 -11.83 4.76
CA GLY A 43 1.06 -12.49 5.37
C GLY A 43 1.20 -13.97 4.98
N GLU A 44 0.49 -14.41 3.94
CA GLU A 44 0.51 -15.78 3.45
C GLU A 44 1.62 -15.99 2.41
N ASN A 45 1.97 -17.26 2.17
CA ASN A 45 2.92 -17.64 1.14
C ASN A 45 2.28 -17.60 -0.26
N ALA A 46 2.74 -16.69 -1.12
CA ALA A 46 2.29 -16.59 -2.52
C ALA A 46 3.19 -17.34 -3.54
N GLY A 47 4.21 -18.05 -3.05
CA GLY A 47 5.22 -18.73 -3.85
C GLY A 47 6.51 -17.94 -3.97
N LYS A 48 7.63 -18.67 -4.03
CA LYS A 48 9.01 -18.13 -4.02
C LYS A 48 9.25 -17.18 -5.20
N ASP A 49 8.84 -17.58 -6.40
CA ASP A 49 9.01 -16.76 -7.60
C ASP A 49 8.18 -15.47 -7.53
N PHE A 50 6.93 -15.55 -7.04
CA PHE A 50 6.11 -14.35 -6.89
C PHE A 50 6.66 -13.39 -5.84
N LEU A 51 7.23 -13.90 -4.75
CA LEU A 51 7.93 -13.06 -3.77
C LEU A 51 9.06 -12.26 -4.43
N LEU A 52 9.74 -12.84 -5.42
CA LEU A 52 10.78 -12.15 -6.19
C LEU A 52 10.22 -11.15 -7.20
N TYR A 53 9.09 -11.45 -7.85
CA TYR A 53 8.38 -10.45 -8.67
C TYR A 53 7.93 -9.25 -7.84
N ALA A 54 7.41 -9.46 -6.63
CA ALA A 54 6.93 -8.38 -5.77
C ALA A 54 8.07 -7.61 -5.07
N GLY A 55 9.09 -8.32 -4.59
CA GLY A 55 10.17 -7.80 -3.74
C GLY A 55 11.50 -7.53 -4.43
N GLY A 56 11.76 -8.12 -5.59
CA GLY A 56 13.03 -8.01 -6.32
C GLY A 56 14.19 -8.64 -5.58
N ARG A 57 15.38 -8.01 -5.68
CA ARG A 57 16.58 -8.43 -4.93
C ARG A 57 16.37 -8.58 -3.43
N HIS A 58 15.50 -7.78 -2.82
CA HIS A 58 15.18 -7.93 -1.40
C HIS A 58 14.45 -9.23 -1.09
N GLY A 59 13.65 -9.73 -2.05
CA GLY A 59 13.02 -11.04 -1.93
C GLY A 59 14.06 -12.17 -1.89
N LEU A 60 15.18 -12.03 -2.63
CA LEU A 60 16.27 -13.01 -2.61
C LEU A 60 16.86 -13.14 -1.20
N GLY A 61 17.11 -12.01 -0.52
CA GLY A 61 17.59 -12.03 0.86
C GLY A 61 16.67 -12.79 1.81
N ILE A 62 15.34 -12.67 1.64
CA ILE A 62 14.38 -13.46 2.42
C ILE A 62 14.47 -14.96 2.08
N LEU A 63 14.60 -15.30 0.80
CA LEU A 63 14.80 -16.69 0.38
C LEU A 63 16.11 -17.29 0.89
N ASP A 64 17.13 -16.45 1.11
CA ASP A 64 18.43 -16.80 1.69
C ASP A 64 18.44 -16.80 3.24
N GLY A 65 17.26 -16.62 3.87
CA GLY A 65 17.09 -16.78 5.32
C GLY A 65 17.02 -15.48 6.12
N ALA A 66 17.02 -14.31 5.48
CA ALA A 66 16.76 -13.06 6.18
C ALA A 66 15.31 -13.03 6.73
N PRO A 67 15.08 -12.42 7.91
CA PRO A 67 13.74 -12.31 8.46
C PRO A 67 12.84 -11.47 7.54
N ALA A 68 11.67 -12.02 7.20
CA ALA A 68 10.74 -11.36 6.28
C ALA A 68 10.10 -10.09 6.87
N LEU A 69 9.90 -10.05 8.19
CA LEU A 69 9.17 -8.98 8.88
C LEU A 69 7.83 -8.69 8.18
N TYR A 70 7.55 -7.43 7.86
CA TYR A 70 6.34 -6.99 7.14
C TYR A 70 6.55 -6.83 5.63
N TRP A 71 7.75 -7.15 5.12
CA TRP A 71 8.10 -6.86 3.72
C TRP A 71 7.20 -7.56 2.71
N PRO A 72 6.87 -8.86 2.85
CA PRO A 72 5.94 -9.52 1.94
C PRO A 72 4.57 -8.83 1.93
N GLU A 73 4.02 -8.51 3.10
CA GLU A 73 2.72 -7.81 3.23
C GLU A 73 2.74 -6.47 2.48
N LEU A 74 3.80 -5.68 2.71
CA LEU A 74 4.01 -4.39 2.04
C LEU A 74 4.13 -4.55 0.51
N TRP A 75 4.86 -5.57 0.04
CA TRP A 75 5.03 -5.81 -1.39
C TRP A 75 3.73 -6.32 -2.04
N GLY A 76 2.93 -7.09 -1.31
CA GLY A 76 1.57 -7.45 -1.70
C GLY A 76 0.73 -6.20 -1.95
N ALA A 77 0.57 -5.33 -0.96
CA ALA A 77 -0.16 -4.06 -1.12
C ALA A 77 0.40 -3.20 -2.26
N ARG A 78 1.73 -3.04 -2.36
CA ARG A 78 2.35 -2.25 -3.43
C ARG A 78 2.09 -2.83 -4.82
N THR A 79 2.03 -4.15 -4.96
CA THR A 79 1.73 -4.79 -6.24
C THR A 79 0.37 -4.36 -6.77
N LEU A 80 -0.61 -4.16 -5.88
CA LEU A 80 -1.97 -3.73 -6.22
C LEU A 80 -2.08 -2.30 -6.78
N LEU A 81 -1.00 -1.50 -6.71
CA LEU A 81 -0.90 -0.23 -7.43
C LEU A 81 -0.67 -0.42 -8.94
N PHE A 82 -0.18 -1.58 -9.37
CA PHE A 82 0.17 -1.85 -10.77
C PHE A 82 -0.81 -2.79 -11.47
N VAL A 83 -1.58 -3.57 -10.71
CA VAL A 83 -2.56 -4.54 -11.20
C VAL A 83 -3.71 -4.60 -10.20
N TRP A 84 -4.95 -4.63 -10.67
CA TRP A 84 -6.10 -4.44 -9.81
C TRP A 84 -7.36 -5.12 -10.33
N ASP A 85 -8.09 -5.70 -9.39
CA ASP A 85 -9.46 -6.15 -9.54
C ASP A 85 -10.19 -5.91 -8.20
N ASP A 86 -11.48 -5.59 -8.25
CA ASP A 86 -12.24 -5.24 -7.04
C ASP A 86 -12.36 -6.42 -6.05
N SER A 87 -12.13 -7.66 -6.49
CA SER A 87 -12.14 -8.84 -5.61
C SER A 87 -11.05 -8.81 -4.53
N VAL A 88 -9.98 -8.03 -4.71
CA VAL A 88 -8.91 -7.87 -3.69
C VAL A 88 -9.11 -6.66 -2.78
N MET A 89 -10.17 -5.86 -2.99
CA MET A 89 -10.50 -4.73 -2.12
C MET A 89 -10.58 -5.11 -0.63
N PRO A 90 -11.24 -6.21 -0.23
CA PRO A 90 -11.33 -6.57 1.19
C PRO A 90 -9.96 -6.75 1.86
N ASP A 91 -8.97 -7.25 1.12
CA ASP A 91 -7.60 -7.45 1.63
C ASP A 91 -6.89 -6.10 1.87
N VAL A 92 -7.09 -5.12 0.99
CA VAL A 92 -6.54 -3.77 1.15
C VAL A 92 -7.16 -3.08 2.36
N LEU A 93 -8.49 -3.16 2.51
CA LEU A 93 -9.21 -2.58 3.63
C LEU A 93 -8.79 -3.22 4.95
N ALA A 94 -8.64 -4.55 5.01
CA ALA A 94 -8.09 -5.24 6.17
C ALA A 94 -6.66 -4.78 6.49
N GLY A 95 -5.85 -4.50 5.47
CA GLY A 95 -4.48 -3.99 5.61
C GLY A 95 -4.37 -2.60 6.24
N LEU A 96 -5.46 -1.80 6.26
CA LEU A 96 -5.51 -0.53 6.98
C LEU A 96 -5.36 -0.72 8.50
N GLN A 97 -5.62 -1.91 9.03
CA GLN A 97 -5.46 -2.27 10.44
C GLN A 97 -4.18 -3.11 10.69
N ASN A 98 -3.28 -3.21 9.71
CA ASN A 98 -2.08 -4.04 9.86
C ASN A 98 -1.18 -3.51 10.98
N ARG A 99 -0.53 -4.42 11.73
CA ARG A 99 0.43 -4.10 12.80
C ARG A 99 1.57 -3.20 12.34
N SER A 100 2.00 -3.32 11.08
CA SER A 100 3.08 -2.52 10.50
C SER A 100 2.53 -1.23 9.92
N TRP A 101 2.99 -0.10 10.44
CA TRP A 101 2.62 1.22 9.92
C TRP A 101 2.95 1.39 8.44
N ARG A 102 3.99 0.70 7.92
CA ARG A 102 4.34 0.75 6.49
C ARG A 102 3.30 0.07 5.62
N VAL A 103 2.69 -1.01 6.12
CA VAL A 103 1.61 -1.69 5.40
C VAL A 103 0.36 -0.82 5.42
N ARG A 104 0.00 -0.22 6.57
CA ARG A 104 -1.11 0.75 6.66
C ARG A 104 -0.92 1.93 5.70
N GLU A 105 0.28 2.53 5.68
CA GLU A 105 0.64 3.63 4.75
C GLU A 105 0.48 3.20 3.28
N MET A 106 0.93 1.99 2.93
CA MET A 106 0.78 1.48 1.56
C MET A 106 -0.68 1.19 1.20
N CYS A 107 -1.46 0.60 2.11
CA CYS A 107 -2.88 0.37 1.88
C CYS A 107 -3.65 1.68 1.70
N LEU A 108 -3.35 2.74 2.48
CA LEU A 108 -3.91 4.08 2.25
C LEU A 108 -3.56 4.63 0.86
N ARG A 109 -2.36 4.35 0.36
CA ARG A 109 -1.99 4.72 -1.01
C ARG A 109 -2.82 3.97 -2.05
N VAL A 110 -3.07 2.67 -1.84
CA VAL A 110 -3.93 1.87 -2.73
C VAL A 110 -5.38 2.38 -2.66
N VAL A 111 -5.90 2.67 -1.47
CA VAL A 111 -7.22 3.29 -1.26
C VAL A 111 -7.37 4.55 -2.10
N LEU A 112 -6.38 5.44 -2.05
CA LEU A 112 -6.38 6.68 -2.81
C LEU A 112 -6.30 6.44 -4.33
N GLU A 113 -5.35 5.61 -4.78
CA GLU A 113 -5.12 5.37 -6.21
C GLU A 113 -6.28 4.64 -6.90
N ARG A 114 -7.01 3.81 -6.15
CA ARG A 114 -8.12 2.98 -6.65
C ARG A 114 -9.50 3.54 -6.29
N ASP A 115 -9.53 4.71 -5.67
CA ASP A 115 -10.74 5.36 -5.18
C ASP A 115 -11.65 4.46 -4.31
N LEU A 116 -11.06 3.74 -3.35
CA LEU A 116 -11.79 2.75 -2.55
C LEU A 116 -12.69 3.41 -1.50
N PRO A 117 -13.89 2.86 -1.22
CA PRO A 117 -14.85 3.41 -0.27
C PRO A 117 -14.44 3.11 1.18
N ALA A 118 -13.40 3.80 1.68
CA ALA A 118 -12.77 3.53 2.98
C ALA A 118 -12.77 4.74 3.93
N LEU A 119 -13.63 5.75 3.71
CA LEU A 119 -13.56 7.03 4.41
C LEU A 119 -13.59 6.90 5.95
N SER A 120 -14.38 5.98 6.50
CA SER A 120 -14.42 5.74 7.95
C SER A 120 -13.08 5.26 8.50
N ASP A 121 -12.42 4.33 7.82
CA ASP A 121 -11.09 3.84 8.19
C ASP A 121 -10.03 4.92 7.98
N VAL A 122 -10.14 5.71 6.90
CA VAL A 122 -9.22 6.82 6.63
C VAL A 122 -9.31 7.88 7.75
N VAL A 123 -10.52 8.25 8.19
CA VAL A 123 -10.71 9.16 9.33
C VAL A 123 -10.08 8.58 10.60
N ALA A 124 -10.26 7.29 10.88
CA ALA A 124 -9.61 6.67 12.04
C ALA A 124 -8.08 6.77 11.96
N LEU A 125 -7.50 6.54 10.78
CA LEU A 125 -6.05 6.60 10.55
C LEU A 125 -5.46 8.01 10.56
N THR A 126 -6.27 9.09 10.55
CA THR A 126 -5.71 10.42 10.85
C THR A 126 -5.19 10.50 12.28
N ASN A 127 -5.64 9.62 13.19
CA ASN A 127 -5.15 9.55 14.56
C ASN A 127 -4.08 8.46 14.78
N ASP A 128 -3.55 7.86 13.71
CA ASP A 128 -2.55 6.81 13.80
C ASP A 128 -1.31 7.22 14.60
N GLU A 129 -0.70 6.27 15.30
CA GLU A 129 0.51 6.53 16.08
C GLU A 129 1.65 7.08 15.21
N ASN A 130 1.77 6.59 13.98
CA ASN A 130 2.84 6.90 13.06
C ASN A 130 2.50 8.14 12.22
N PRO A 131 3.37 9.17 12.20
CA PRO A 131 3.12 10.41 11.45
C PRO A 131 2.96 10.20 9.95
N ARG A 132 3.59 9.18 9.36
CA ARG A 132 3.47 8.91 7.92
C ARG A 132 2.10 8.36 7.56
N VAL A 133 1.51 7.54 8.43
CA VAL A 133 0.15 7.03 8.25
C VAL A 133 -0.85 8.18 8.38
N ARG A 134 -0.72 9.02 9.41
CA ARG A 134 -1.56 10.24 9.53
C ARG A 134 -1.48 11.12 8.29
N ALA A 135 -0.27 11.39 7.79
CA ALA A 135 -0.08 12.17 6.57
C ALA A 135 -0.67 11.52 5.31
N ALA A 136 -0.61 10.19 5.19
CA ALA A 136 -1.26 9.47 4.09
C ALA A 136 -2.80 9.56 4.19
N ALA A 137 -3.35 9.41 5.39
CA ALA A 137 -4.79 9.52 5.64
C ALA A 137 -5.33 10.92 5.31
N LEU A 138 -4.62 11.97 5.72
CA LEU A 138 -4.98 13.36 5.37
C LEU A 138 -5.04 13.60 3.85
N ARG A 139 -4.11 13.01 3.08
CA ARG A 139 -4.14 13.10 1.62
C ARG A 139 -5.33 12.36 1.01
N ALA A 140 -5.67 11.19 1.55
CA ALA A 140 -6.84 10.45 1.12
C ALA A 140 -8.14 11.23 1.43
N LEU A 141 -8.29 11.81 2.63
CA LEU A 141 -9.44 12.66 2.97
C LEU A 141 -9.55 13.89 2.06
N ALA A 142 -8.43 14.50 1.67
CA ALA A 142 -8.46 15.64 0.75
C ALA A 142 -9.06 15.26 -0.62
N ALA A 143 -8.69 14.09 -1.12
CA ALA A 143 -9.12 13.60 -2.42
C ALA A 143 -10.55 13.06 -2.43
N GLN A 144 -10.97 12.38 -1.36
CA GLN A 144 -12.20 11.58 -1.35
C GLN A 144 -13.26 12.09 -0.38
N GLY A 145 -12.89 12.95 0.56
CA GLY A 145 -13.75 13.40 1.65
C GLY A 145 -14.93 14.28 1.20
N SER A 146 -15.58 14.87 2.17
CA SER A 146 -16.70 15.79 2.02
C SER A 146 -16.45 17.02 2.91
N GLU A 147 -17.34 18.00 2.88
CA GLU A 147 -17.24 19.21 3.71
C GLU A 147 -17.00 18.89 5.20
N GLU A 148 -17.63 17.83 5.73
CA GLU A 148 -17.48 17.45 7.14
C GLU A 148 -16.03 17.07 7.53
N HIS A 149 -15.23 16.66 6.55
CA HIS A 149 -13.84 16.24 6.75
C HIS A 149 -12.89 17.42 6.91
N HIS A 150 -13.31 18.67 6.64
CA HIS A 150 -12.52 19.85 6.96
C HIS A 150 -12.18 19.93 8.44
N ALA A 151 -13.14 19.62 9.32
CA ALA A 151 -12.93 19.65 10.77
C ALA A 151 -11.92 18.59 11.21
N VAL A 152 -11.95 17.40 10.60
CA VAL A 152 -10.97 16.32 10.87
C VAL A 152 -9.57 16.76 10.45
N ILE A 153 -9.41 17.30 9.24
CA ILE A 153 -8.12 17.77 8.73
C ILE A 153 -7.55 18.90 9.61
N ALA A 154 -8.39 19.85 10.04
CA ALA A 154 -7.97 21.01 10.82
C ALA A 154 -7.36 20.65 12.19
N GLN A 155 -7.73 19.51 12.79
CA GLN A 155 -7.14 19.02 14.04
C GLN A 155 -5.62 18.81 13.90
N HIS A 156 -5.12 18.59 12.68
CA HIS A 156 -3.71 18.31 12.40
C HIS A 156 -2.87 19.54 12.05
N PHE A 157 -3.43 20.76 12.05
CA PHE A 157 -2.62 21.99 11.93
C PHE A 157 -1.63 22.16 13.10
N SER A 158 -1.97 21.58 14.25
CA SER A 158 -1.14 21.52 15.46
C SER A 158 -0.65 20.10 15.75
N ASP A 159 -0.53 19.24 14.73
CA ASP A 159 -0.11 17.84 14.93
C ASP A 159 1.20 17.75 15.74
N ARG A 160 1.26 16.75 16.62
CA ARG A 160 2.42 16.47 17.47
C ARG A 160 3.71 16.29 16.67
N ASP A 161 3.62 15.77 15.46
CA ASP A 161 4.71 15.70 14.52
C ASP A 161 4.66 16.88 13.55
N LYS A 162 5.70 17.71 13.59
CA LYS A 162 5.79 18.93 12.76
C LYS A 162 5.74 18.65 11.25
N THR A 163 6.07 17.45 10.81
CA THR A 163 6.04 17.06 9.38
C THR A 163 4.62 16.84 8.86
N VAL A 164 3.66 16.59 9.75
CA VAL A 164 2.25 16.38 9.38
C VAL A 164 1.50 17.70 9.18
N ARG A 165 1.84 18.75 9.93
CA ARG A 165 1.20 20.07 9.87
C ARG A 165 1.10 20.67 8.45
N PRO A 166 2.18 20.73 7.64
CA PRO A 166 2.07 21.22 6.28
C PRO A 166 1.21 20.32 5.38
N VAL A 167 1.19 19.00 5.65
CA VAL A 167 0.31 18.07 4.92
C VAL A 167 -1.15 18.33 5.25
N ALA A 168 -1.48 18.62 6.52
CA ALA A 168 -2.83 18.99 6.92
C ALA A 168 -3.29 20.29 6.22
N GLN A 169 -2.42 21.31 6.20
CA GLN A 169 -2.73 22.57 5.51
C GLN A 169 -3.00 22.33 4.02
N GLN A 170 -2.11 21.57 3.35
CA GLN A 170 -2.30 21.22 1.94
C GLN A 170 -3.58 20.40 1.71
N ALA A 171 -3.88 19.47 2.60
CA ALA A 171 -5.08 18.64 2.52
C ALA A 171 -6.36 19.48 2.62
N ARG A 172 -6.41 20.49 3.50
CA ARG A 172 -7.52 21.44 3.57
C ARG A 172 -7.68 22.17 2.24
N ASP A 173 -6.58 22.70 1.70
CA ASP A 173 -6.60 23.50 0.47
C ASP A 173 -7.08 22.68 -0.71
N THR A 174 -6.57 21.45 -0.85
CA THR A 174 -6.98 20.50 -1.87
C THR A 174 -8.46 20.15 -1.74
N LEU A 175 -8.96 19.88 -0.52
CA LEU A 175 -10.37 19.57 -0.29
C LEU A 175 -11.27 20.74 -0.68
N THR A 176 -10.95 21.96 -0.21
CA THR A 176 -11.72 23.17 -0.54
C THR A 176 -11.77 23.41 -2.05
N ALA A 177 -10.63 23.29 -2.73
CA ALA A 177 -10.56 23.49 -4.18
C ALA A 177 -11.40 22.47 -4.95
N ARG A 178 -11.37 21.19 -4.53
CA ARG A 178 -12.16 20.14 -5.15
C ARG A 178 -13.66 20.34 -4.96
N LEU A 179 -14.09 20.69 -3.74
CA LEU A 179 -15.51 20.92 -3.44
C LEU A 179 -16.06 22.16 -4.15
N ALA A 180 -15.25 23.20 -4.35
CA ALA A 180 -15.64 24.38 -5.13
C ALA A 180 -15.74 24.11 -6.65
N ALA A 181 -15.13 23.04 -7.14
CA ALA A 181 -15.14 22.64 -8.55
C ALA A 181 -16.21 21.58 -8.89
N SER A 182 -16.92 21.06 -7.88
CA SER A 182 -18.00 20.07 -8.01
C SER A 182 -19.36 20.75 -8.13
#